data_AF-A0A3D4DQ72-F1
#
_entry.id   AF-A0A3D4DQ72-F1
#
_cell.length_a   1.000
_cell.length_b   1.000
_cell.length_c   1.000
_cell.angle_alpha   90.00
_cell.angle_beta   90.00
_cell.angle_gamma   90.00
#
_symmetry.space_group_name_H-M   'P 1'
#
loop_
_entity.id
_entity.type
_entity.pdbx_description
1 polymer ?
#
loop_
_entity_poly.entity_id
_entity_poly.type
_entity_poly.pdbx_seq_one_letter_code
_entity_poly.pdbx_strand_id
1 'polypeptide(L)'
;MFGPRSRTGLALLGAALFGGPILAGLAQHDWSVLPVLAALFLLYIAAARRPDLATGAGRASLAMMAFVQSANVVIGWAIGLLLADILGPVALPLWAPLAITALGAGVGAWAFRDAAEMDVMLDSALARIAEMETMTPPSRSFDVPWPSPVPEADDALRRALRALRARPGIDVAHVDRIVHRLHAEAGAAGFDPLYDAAGLDGSLNEPAVDLALLRFSALPQVFDQLISRGEAGLAPMLLLNAPNPLVRAEARALVSGMIDAAVPVTELPDPALLRELAGAFPGEGYNRLLARCAHGGPARIEA
;
A
#
# COMPACT_ATOMS: atom_id res chain seq x y z
N MET A 1 3.30 5.04 25.65
CA MET A 1 1.90 4.82 25.22
C MET A 1 1.76 3.40 24.71
N PHE A 2 1.05 2.53 25.44
CA PHE A 2 0.77 1.15 25.01
C PHE A 2 -0.35 1.17 23.97
N GLY A 3 -0.02 1.48 22.71
CA GLY A 3 -0.98 1.37 21.62
C GLY A 3 -1.25 -0.09 21.27
N PRO A 4 -2.46 -0.45 20.80
CA PRO A 4 -2.82 -1.83 20.42
C PRO A 4 -1.93 -2.43 19.30
N ARG A 5 -1.20 -1.59 18.55
CA ARG A 5 -0.23 -2.02 17.52
C ARG A 5 1.24 -1.85 17.95
N SER A 6 1.50 -1.50 19.20
CA SER A 6 2.89 -1.43 19.70
C SER A 6 3.45 -2.84 19.87
N ARG A 7 4.74 -3.03 19.58
CA ARG A 7 5.43 -4.33 19.78
C ARG A 7 5.23 -4.88 21.20
N THR A 8 5.19 -3.98 22.18
CA THR A 8 4.94 -4.30 23.59
C THR A 8 3.51 -4.77 23.85
N GLY A 9 2.51 -4.16 23.21
CA GLY A 9 1.11 -4.58 23.32
C GLY A 9 0.86 -5.97 22.74
N LEU A 10 1.46 -6.26 21.58
CA LEU A 10 1.41 -7.59 20.96
C LEU A 10 2.13 -8.65 21.80
N ALA A 11 3.29 -8.32 22.37
CA ALA A 11 4.03 -9.22 23.25
C ALA A 11 3.25 -9.52 24.55
N LEU A 12 2.61 -8.52 25.17
CA LEU A 12 1.78 -8.69 26.35
C LEU A 12 0.53 -9.54 26.07
N LEU A 13 -0.11 -9.32 24.92
CA LEU A 13 -1.25 -10.13 24.49
C LEU A 13 -0.84 -11.59 24.25
N GLY A 14 0.28 -11.81 23.56
CA GLY A 14 0.85 -13.14 23.37
C GLY A 14 1.18 -13.81 24.70
N ALA A 15 1.83 -13.09 25.62
CA ALA A 15 2.14 -13.59 26.95
C ALA A 15 0.88 -13.97 27.75
N ALA A 16 -0.21 -13.20 27.66
CA ALA A 16 -1.46 -13.54 28.34
C ALA A 16 -2.16 -14.76 27.70
N LEU A 17 -2.20 -14.82 26.37
CA LEU A 17 -2.82 -15.94 25.64
C LEU A 17 -2.06 -17.26 25.91
N PHE A 18 -0.74 -17.29 25.69
CA PHE A 18 0.08 -18.49 25.89
C PHE A 18 0.41 -18.76 27.36
N GLY A 19 0.33 -17.75 28.22
CA GLY A 19 0.61 -17.87 29.65
C GLY A 19 -0.34 -18.82 30.35
N GLY A 20 -1.63 -18.82 30.02
CA GLY A 20 -2.60 -19.72 30.65
C GLY A 20 -2.29 -21.21 30.43
N PRO A 21 -2.11 -21.70 29.18
CA PRO A 21 -1.69 -23.09 28.93
C PRO A 21 -0.38 -23.47 29.63
N ILE A 22 0.63 -22.59 29.59
CA ILE A 22 1.92 -22.83 30.28
C ILE A 22 1.71 -22.93 31.79
N LEU A 23 0.95 -22.02 32.39
CA LEU A 23 0.64 -22.05 33.82
C LEU A 23 -0.18 -23.29 34.20
N ALA A 24 -1.10 -23.74 33.34
CA ALA A 24 -1.86 -24.96 33.56
C ALA A 24 -0.97 -26.21 33.57
N GLY A 25 0.03 -26.27 32.69
CA GLY A 25 1.04 -27.33 32.70
C GLY A 25 1.97 -27.23 33.91
N LEU A 26 2.40 -26.02 34.27
CA LEU A 26 3.26 -25.78 35.42
C LEU A 26 2.59 -26.18 36.75
N ALA A 27 1.27 -26.02 36.83
CA ALA A 27 0.43 -26.46 37.95
C ALA A 27 0.01 -27.94 37.87
N GLN A 28 0.46 -28.66 36.84
CA GLN A 28 0.13 -30.06 36.56
C GLN A 28 -1.39 -30.34 36.56
N HIS A 29 -2.17 -29.41 36.01
CA HIS A 29 -3.60 -29.62 35.84
C HIS A 29 -3.89 -30.73 34.81
N ASP A 30 -5.01 -31.40 35.03
CA ASP A 30 -5.51 -32.50 34.21
C ASP A 30 -5.76 -32.07 32.75
N TRP A 31 -5.53 -32.99 31.82
CA TRP A 31 -5.65 -32.77 30.35
C TRP A 31 -7.07 -32.35 29.93
N SER A 32 -8.07 -32.57 30.78
CA SER A 32 -9.43 -32.06 30.62
C SER A 32 -9.54 -30.53 30.53
N VAL A 33 -8.51 -29.76 30.94
CA VAL A 33 -8.47 -28.30 30.78
C VAL A 33 -8.19 -27.83 29.34
N LEU A 34 -7.52 -28.66 28.54
CA LEU A 34 -7.02 -28.28 27.21
C LEU A 34 -8.14 -27.88 26.23
N PRO A 35 -9.28 -28.58 26.15
CA PRO A 35 -10.39 -28.18 25.29
C PRO A 35 -10.96 -26.80 25.65
N VAL A 36 -11.00 -26.45 26.95
CA VAL A 36 -11.50 -25.16 27.41
C VAL A 36 -10.56 -24.03 27.00
N LEU A 37 -9.24 -24.22 27.18
CA LEU A 37 -8.22 -23.26 26.75
C LEU A 37 -8.21 -23.09 25.23
N ALA A 38 -8.34 -24.19 24.48
CA ALA A 38 -8.44 -24.17 23.02
C ALA A 38 -9.70 -23.41 22.56
N ALA A 39 -10.84 -23.60 23.23
CA ALA A 39 -12.06 -22.86 22.94
C ALA A 39 -11.91 -21.35 23.19
N LEU A 40 -11.20 -20.93 24.24
CA LEU A 40 -10.93 -19.51 24.50
C LEU A 40 -10.01 -18.88 23.43
N PHE A 41 -8.99 -19.61 22.99
CA PHE A 41 -8.16 -19.19 21.85
C PHE A 41 -8.95 -19.08 20.55
N LEU A 42 -9.82 -20.07 20.30
CA LEU A 42 -10.70 -20.08 19.15
C LEU A 42 -11.68 -18.91 19.17
N LEU A 43 -12.22 -18.54 20.34
CA LEU A 43 -13.08 -17.38 20.50
C LEU A 43 -12.37 -16.09 20.08
N TYR A 44 -11.12 -15.91 20.52
CA TYR A 44 -10.28 -14.78 20.10
C TYR A 44 -10.08 -14.74 18.58
N ILE A 45 -9.66 -15.86 17.99
CA ILE A 45 -9.41 -15.93 16.55
C ILE A 45 -10.69 -15.74 15.73
N ALA A 46 -11.80 -16.33 16.17
CA ALA A 46 -13.10 -16.17 15.52
C ALA A 46 -13.54 -14.70 15.53
N ALA A 47 -13.34 -13.99 16.66
CA ALA A 47 -13.64 -12.57 16.76
C ALA A 47 -12.70 -11.71 15.90
N ALA A 48 -11.40 -12.05 15.85
CA ALA A 48 -10.38 -11.29 15.14
C ALA A 48 -10.34 -11.55 13.63
N ARG A 49 -10.74 -12.73 13.15
CA ARG A 49 -10.68 -13.10 11.73
C ARG A 49 -12.04 -13.26 11.05
N ARG A 50 -13.14 -13.37 11.81
CA ARG A 50 -14.53 -13.50 11.31
C ARG A 50 -14.67 -14.40 10.07
N PRO A 51 -14.29 -15.69 10.16
CA PRO A 51 -14.37 -16.60 9.02
C PRO A 51 -15.81 -16.70 8.50
N ASP A 52 -16.01 -16.60 7.18
CA ASP A 52 -17.34 -16.73 6.57
C ASP A 52 -17.80 -18.19 6.54
N LEU A 53 -18.67 -18.55 7.50
CA LEU A 53 -19.19 -19.91 7.65
C LEU A 53 -20.23 -20.30 6.58
N ALA A 54 -20.69 -19.34 5.77
CA ALA A 54 -21.58 -19.61 4.65
C ALA A 54 -20.86 -20.38 3.53
N THR A 55 -19.54 -20.23 3.42
CA THR A 55 -18.72 -20.90 2.38
C THR A 55 -18.05 -22.17 2.89
N GLY A 56 -17.81 -23.13 1.99
CA GLY A 56 -17.02 -24.32 2.29
C GLY A 56 -15.57 -23.98 2.67
N ALA A 57 -14.99 -22.98 2.02
CA ALA A 57 -13.64 -22.48 2.31
C ALA A 57 -13.53 -21.88 3.72
N GLY A 58 -14.51 -21.09 4.17
CA GLY A 58 -14.49 -20.52 5.52
C GLY A 58 -14.64 -21.58 6.62
N ARG A 59 -15.42 -22.65 6.39
CA ARG A 59 -15.48 -23.80 7.30
C ARG A 59 -14.15 -24.55 7.38
N ALA A 60 -13.50 -24.79 6.24
CA ALA A 60 -12.19 -25.43 6.20
C ALA A 60 -11.11 -24.58 6.90
N SER A 61 -11.15 -23.26 6.71
CA SER A 61 -10.27 -22.30 7.39
C SER A 61 -10.48 -22.34 8.90
N LEU A 62 -11.73 -22.32 9.38
CA LEU A 62 -12.03 -22.44 10.81
C LEU A 62 -11.54 -23.78 11.39
N ALA A 63 -11.73 -24.89 10.67
CA ALA A 63 -11.25 -26.20 11.11
C ALA A 63 -9.71 -26.24 11.23
N MET A 64 -9.00 -25.66 10.26
CA MET A 64 -7.54 -25.53 10.30
C MET A 64 -7.10 -24.65 11.48
N MET A 65 -7.78 -23.52 11.72
CA MET A 65 -7.50 -22.67 12.87
C MET A 65 -7.72 -23.42 14.19
N ALA A 66 -8.82 -24.17 14.33
CA ALA A 66 -9.10 -24.99 15.50
C ALA A 66 -8.00 -26.03 15.76
N PHE A 67 -7.53 -26.68 14.70
CA PHE A 67 -6.43 -27.62 14.78
C PHE A 67 -5.13 -26.95 15.27
N VAL A 68 -4.73 -25.85 14.64
CA VAL A 68 -3.52 -25.11 15.01
C VAL A 68 -3.59 -24.59 16.45
N GLN A 69 -4.74 -24.04 16.87
CA GLN A 69 -4.88 -23.53 18.25
C GLN A 69 -4.87 -24.66 19.28
N SER A 70 -5.47 -25.81 18.97
CA SER A 70 -5.40 -26.98 19.85
C SER A 70 -3.95 -27.46 20.01
N ALA A 71 -3.20 -27.52 18.92
CA ALA A 71 -1.78 -27.86 18.95
C ALA A 71 -0.96 -26.86 19.79
N ASN A 72 -1.19 -25.56 19.62
CA ASN A 72 -0.53 -24.52 20.42
C ASN A 72 -0.82 -24.65 21.92
N VAL A 73 -2.06 -24.95 22.30
CA VAL A 73 -2.44 -25.16 23.71
C VAL A 73 -1.76 -26.40 24.28
N VAL A 74 -1.72 -27.50 23.53
CA VAL A 74 -1.00 -28.73 23.93
C VAL A 74 0.49 -28.46 24.11
N ILE A 75 1.12 -27.75 23.17
CA ILE A 75 2.53 -27.38 23.24
C ILE A 75 2.79 -26.49 24.46
N GLY A 76 1.96 -25.46 24.68
CA GLY A 76 2.08 -24.57 25.85
C GLY A 76 1.96 -25.34 27.16
N TRP A 77 1.00 -26.24 27.27
CA TRP A 77 0.85 -27.10 28.44
C TRP A 77 2.04 -28.05 28.63
N ALA A 78 2.55 -28.67 27.56
CA ALA A 78 3.74 -29.52 27.62
C ALA A 78 5.00 -28.74 28.05
N ILE A 79 5.17 -27.49 27.58
CA ILE A 79 6.22 -26.59 28.05
C ILE A 79 6.05 -26.31 29.55
N GLY A 80 4.81 -26.09 30.00
CA GLY A 80 4.51 -25.92 31.43
C GLY A 80 4.93 -27.13 32.27
N LEU A 81 4.65 -28.35 31.80
CA LEU A 81 5.10 -29.58 32.47
C LEU A 81 6.62 -29.66 32.56
N LEU A 82 7.33 -29.38 31.46
CA LEU A 82 8.80 -29.35 31.44
C LEU A 82 9.35 -28.31 32.42
N LEU A 83 8.68 -27.15 32.57
CA LEU A 83 9.05 -26.15 33.56
C LEU A 83 8.78 -26.60 34.99
N ALA A 84 7.70 -27.36 35.23
CA ALA A 84 7.42 -27.94 36.55
C ALA A 84 8.51 -28.92 37.00
N ASP A 85 9.08 -29.68 36.07
CA ASP A 85 10.18 -30.60 36.36
C ASP A 85 11.47 -29.85 36.79
N ILE A 86 11.68 -28.64 36.27
CA ILE A 86 12.88 -27.83 36.54
C ILE A 86 12.70 -26.95 37.78
N LEU A 87 11.55 -26.27 37.90
CA LEU A 87 11.29 -25.25 38.91
C LEU A 87 10.48 -25.77 40.11
N GLY A 88 9.91 -26.98 39.99
CA GLY A 88 8.91 -27.53 40.90
C GLY A 88 7.48 -27.13 40.48
N PRO A 89 6.48 -27.97 40.80
CA PRO A 89 5.09 -27.66 40.50
C PRO A 89 4.59 -26.48 41.34
N VAL A 90 3.83 -25.59 40.71
CA VAL A 90 3.23 -24.44 41.40
C VAL A 90 1.78 -24.76 41.72
N ALA A 91 1.40 -24.62 42.99
CA ALA A 91 0.01 -24.79 43.41
C ALA A 91 -0.83 -23.59 42.95
N LEU A 92 -1.43 -23.69 41.76
CA LEU A 92 -2.40 -22.73 41.25
C LEU A 92 -3.80 -23.35 41.22
N PRO A 93 -4.85 -22.57 41.53
CA PRO A 93 -6.21 -23.02 41.31
C PRO A 93 -6.55 -22.99 39.81
N LEU A 94 -7.36 -23.96 39.34
CA LEU A 94 -7.72 -24.12 37.92
C LEU A 94 -8.30 -22.84 37.28
N TRP A 95 -9.00 -22.01 38.06
CA TRP A 95 -9.58 -20.77 37.54
C TRP A 95 -8.52 -19.76 37.09
N ALA A 96 -7.30 -19.79 37.64
CA ALA A 96 -6.26 -18.81 37.35
C ALA A 96 -5.77 -18.86 35.89
N PRO A 97 -5.28 -20.01 35.35
CA PRO A 97 -4.89 -20.09 33.95
C PRO A 97 -6.07 -19.82 33.00
N LEU A 98 -7.27 -20.28 33.35
CA LEU A 98 -8.48 -20.00 32.56
C LEU A 98 -8.82 -18.50 32.51
N ALA A 99 -8.75 -17.80 33.65
CA ALA A 99 -9.02 -16.37 33.72
C ALA A 99 -8.01 -15.56 32.92
N ILE A 100 -6.71 -15.91 33.00
CA ILE A 100 -5.65 -15.23 32.24
C ILE A 100 -5.88 -15.40 30.73
N THR A 101 -6.15 -16.62 30.27
CA THR A 101 -6.44 -16.86 28.84
C THR A 101 -7.73 -16.18 28.41
N ALA A 102 -8.79 -16.22 29.23
CA ALA A 102 -10.07 -15.58 28.90
C ALA A 102 -9.94 -14.05 28.81
N LEU A 103 -9.19 -13.43 29.72
CA LEU A 103 -8.91 -11.99 29.69
C LEU A 103 -8.05 -11.64 28.48
N GLY A 104 -6.99 -12.42 28.18
CA GLY A 104 -6.17 -12.23 27.00
C GLY A 104 -6.98 -12.35 25.71
N ALA A 105 -7.82 -13.38 25.60
CA ALA A 105 -8.71 -13.60 24.47
C ALA A 105 -9.73 -12.46 24.32
N GLY A 106 -10.35 -12.01 25.42
CA GLY A 106 -11.33 -10.93 25.41
C GLY A 106 -10.73 -9.57 25.05
N VAL A 107 -9.58 -9.22 25.63
CA VAL A 107 -8.85 -7.98 25.31
C VAL A 107 -8.35 -8.02 23.87
N GLY A 108 -7.81 -9.16 23.42
CA GLY A 108 -7.42 -9.36 22.02
C GLY A 108 -8.60 -9.21 21.07
N ALA A 109 -9.72 -9.87 21.36
CA ALA A 109 -10.92 -9.78 20.55
C ALA A 109 -11.42 -8.33 20.46
N TRP A 110 -11.45 -7.61 21.59
CA TRP A 110 -11.88 -6.21 21.62
C TRP A 110 -10.91 -5.28 20.87
N ALA A 111 -9.60 -5.41 21.10
CA ALA A 111 -8.59 -4.52 20.54
C ALA A 111 -8.36 -4.74 19.03
N PHE A 112 -8.58 -5.96 18.54
CA PHE A 112 -8.36 -6.34 17.14
C PHE A 112 -9.65 -6.60 16.36
N ARG A 113 -10.83 -6.31 16.93
CA ARG A 113 -12.12 -6.46 16.23
C ARG A 113 -12.19 -5.69 14.90
N ASP A 114 -11.50 -4.55 14.83
CA ASP A 114 -11.47 -3.66 13.66
C ASP A 114 -10.31 -4.02 12.71
N ALA A 115 -9.35 -4.85 13.14
CA ALA A 115 -8.30 -5.36 12.27
C ALA A 115 -8.85 -6.38 11.26
N ALA A 116 -9.93 -7.08 11.61
CA ALA A 116 -10.67 -7.95 10.70
C ALA A 116 -11.21 -7.17 9.49
N GLU A 117 -11.68 -5.94 9.69
CA GLU A 117 -12.15 -5.09 8.59
C GLU A 117 -11.00 -4.67 7.68
N MET A 118 -9.79 -4.51 8.22
CA MET A 118 -8.61 -4.16 7.45
C MET A 118 -8.07 -5.35 6.65
N ASP A 119 -8.08 -6.56 7.21
CA ASP A 119 -7.74 -7.79 6.48
C ASP A 119 -8.79 -8.10 5.40
N VAL A 120 -10.08 -7.91 5.68
CA VAL A 120 -11.15 -8.03 4.66
C VAL A 120 -11.03 -6.94 3.60
N MET A 121 -10.64 -5.73 3.96
CA MET A 121 -10.36 -4.66 3.00
C MET A 121 -9.12 -4.98 2.15
N LEU A 122 -8.09 -5.58 2.74
CA LEU A 122 -6.88 -6.04 2.04
C LEU A 122 -7.15 -7.24 1.15
N ASP A 123 -7.88 -8.24 1.61
CA ASP A 123 -8.31 -9.40 0.82
C ASP A 123 -9.27 -8.95 -0.29
N SER A 124 -10.14 -7.98 -0.04
CA SER A 124 -10.99 -7.36 -1.07
C SER A 124 -10.15 -6.55 -2.07
N ALA A 125 -9.12 -5.83 -1.62
CA ALA A 125 -8.19 -5.12 -2.50
C ALA A 125 -7.36 -6.10 -3.35
N LEU A 126 -6.87 -7.19 -2.75
CA LEU A 126 -6.14 -8.26 -3.43
C LEU A 126 -7.04 -9.02 -4.40
N ALA A 127 -8.28 -9.33 -4.01
CA ALA A 127 -9.28 -9.92 -4.89
C ALA A 127 -9.63 -8.98 -6.04
N ARG A 128 -9.72 -7.67 -5.80
CA ARG A 128 -9.90 -6.66 -6.86
C ARG A 128 -8.68 -6.59 -7.79
N ILE A 129 -7.46 -6.73 -7.27
CA ILE A 129 -6.25 -6.81 -8.10
C ILE A 129 -6.26 -8.09 -8.94
N ALA A 130 -6.62 -9.24 -8.36
CA ALA A 130 -6.77 -10.50 -9.08
C ALA A 130 -7.94 -10.48 -10.10
N GLU A 131 -9.02 -9.74 -9.80
CA GLU A 131 -10.11 -9.45 -10.74
C GLU A 131 -9.65 -8.50 -11.85
N MET A 132 -8.77 -7.53 -11.57
CA MET A 132 -8.15 -6.69 -12.60
C MET A 132 -7.18 -7.49 -13.48
N GLU A 133 -6.53 -8.53 -12.94
CA GLU A 133 -5.70 -9.46 -13.72
C GLU A 133 -6.55 -10.43 -14.58
N THR A 134 -7.79 -10.73 -14.18
CA THR A 134 -8.70 -11.64 -14.89
C THR A 134 -9.74 -10.93 -15.77
N MET A 135 -10.01 -9.65 -15.54
CA MET A 135 -10.59 -8.77 -16.55
C MET A 135 -9.62 -8.75 -17.71
N THR A 136 -9.98 -9.45 -18.79
CA THR A 136 -9.31 -9.29 -20.07
C THR A 136 -9.23 -7.78 -20.32
N PRO A 137 -8.03 -7.17 -20.32
CA PRO A 137 -7.93 -5.74 -20.57
C PRO A 137 -8.64 -5.50 -21.90
N PRO A 138 -9.48 -4.44 -22.05
CA PRO A 138 -10.07 -4.11 -23.34
C PRO A 138 -8.92 -3.97 -24.32
N SER A 139 -8.71 -5.01 -25.14
CA SER A 139 -7.57 -5.23 -26.03
C SER A 139 -6.49 -4.16 -25.88
N ARG A 140 -5.73 -4.20 -24.77
CA ARG A 140 -4.50 -3.39 -24.67
C ARG A 140 -3.58 -4.02 -25.69
N SER A 141 -3.43 -3.38 -26.84
CA SER A 141 -2.41 -3.76 -27.79
C SER A 141 -1.05 -3.47 -27.14
N PHE A 142 -0.54 -4.44 -26.39
CA PHE A 142 0.88 -4.55 -26.07
C PHE A 142 1.73 -4.78 -27.35
N ASP A 143 1.07 -4.79 -28.52
CA ASP A 143 1.65 -4.89 -29.87
C ASP A 143 2.30 -3.60 -30.37
N VAL A 144 2.40 -2.53 -29.57
CA VAL A 144 3.34 -1.44 -29.86
C VAL A 144 4.67 -1.80 -29.19
N PRO A 145 5.60 -2.49 -29.88
CA PRO A 145 6.92 -2.73 -29.33
C PRO A 145 7.52 -1.39 -28.93
N TRP A 146 8.02 -1.34 -27.71
CA TRP A 146 8.80 -0.22 -27.22
C TRP A 146 9.92 0.09 -28.20
N PRO A 147 10.26 1.35 -28.46
CA PRO A 147 11.51 1.64 -29.13
C PRO A 147 12.63 1.02 -28.29
N SER A 148 13.37 0.07 -28.87
CA SER A 148 14.54 -0.53 -28.21
C SER A 148 15.42 0.58 -27.64
N PRO A 149 16.04 0.40 -26.45
CA PRO A 149 16.90 1.42 -25.86
C PRO A 149 17.91 1.90 -26.89
N VAL A 150 17.80 3.17 -27.22
CA VAL A 150 18.62 3.82 -28.24
C VAL A 150 19.81 4.42 -27.50
N PRO A 151 21.06 3.95 -27.72
CA PRO A 151 22.24 4.46 -27.01
C PRO A 151 22.37 6.00 -27.07
N GLU A 152 21.89 6.60 -28.16
CA GLU A 152 21.82 8.04 -28.36
C GLU A 152 20.89 8.74 -27.36
N ALA A 153 19.78 8.09 -26.95
CA ALA A 153 18.85 8.61 -25.95
C ALA A 153 19.48 8.63 -24.54
N ASP A 154 20.23 7.61 -24.17
CA ASP A 154 20.96 7.55 -22.90
C ASP A 154 22.03 8.65 -22.82
N ASP A 155 22.74 8.89 -23.92
CA ASP A 155 23.73 9.96 -24.01
C ASP A 155 23.10 11.35 -23.94
N ALA A 156 21.97 11.55 -24.62
CA ALA A 156 21.17 12.77 -24.53
C ALA A 156 20.68 13.02 -23.11
N LEU A 157 20.14 11.99 -22.44
CA LEU A 157 19.72 12.08 -21.05
C LEU A 157 20.89 12.42 -20.13
N ARG A 158 22.04 11.74 -20.25
CA ARG A 158 23.23 12.05 -19.43
C ARG A 158 23.69 13.49 -19.59
N ARG A 159 23.54 14.10 -20.79
CA ARG A 159 23.79 15.54 -21.00
C ARG A 159 22.72 16.40 -20.33
N ALA A 160 21.45 16.04 -20.47
CA ALA A 160 20.34 16.76 -19.86
C ALA A 160 20.43 16.78 -18.33
N LEU A 161 20.64 15.63 -17.68
CA LEU A 161 20.77 15.51 -16.23
C LEU A 161 21.96 16.29 -15.69
N ARG A 162 23.12 16.23 -16.38
CA ARG A 162 24.28 17.06 -16.01
C ARG A 162 23.96 18.55 -16.09
N ALA A 163 23.24 18.99 -17.12
CA ALA A 163 22.85 20.38 -17.28
C ALA A 163 21.85 20.84 -16.19
N LEU A 164 20.85 19.99 -15.86
CA LEU A 164 19.89 20.27 -14.78
C LEU A 164 20.60 20.40 -13.42
N ARG A 165 21.54 19.51 -13.12
CA ARG A 165 22.30 19.47 -11.86
C ARG A 165 23.38 20.54 -11.74
N ALA A 166 23.81 21.14 -12.85
CA ALA A 166 24.87 22.14 -12.86
C ALA A 166 24.47 23.48 -12.20
N ARG A 167 23.18 23.72 -11.96
CA ARG A 167 22.68 24.96 -11.37
C ARG A 167 21.90 24.69 -10.07
N PRO A 168 22.13 25.46 -9.00
CA PRO A 168 21.30 25.39 -7.81
C PRO A 168 19.94 26.06 -8.07
N GLY A 169 18.86 25.41 -7.63
CA GLY A 169 17.49 25.92 -7.74
C GLY A 169 16.79 25.59 -9.07
N ILE A 170 15.52 25.99 -9.17
CA ILE A 170 14.69 25.74 -10.35
C ILE A 170 14.55 27.04 -11.16
N ASP A 171 14.94 26.97 -12.43
CA ASP A 171 14.71 28.02 -13.44
C ASP A 171 13.91 27.38 -14.58
N VAL A 172 12.61 27.70 -14.67
CA VAL A 172 11.66 27.09 -15.62
C VAL A 172 12.15 27.24 -17.06
N ALA A 173 12.63 28.43 -17.45
CA ALA A 173 13.12 28.69 -18.80
C ALA A 173 14.42 27.92 -19.11
N HIS A 174 15.21 27.58 -18.09
CA HIS A 174 16.36 26.71 -18.26
C HIS A 174 15.95 25.24 -18.44
N VAL A 175 15.02 24.76 -17.60
CA VAL A 175 14.47 23.41 -17.70
C VAL A 175 13.82 23.18 -19.06
N ASP A 176 13.02 24.12 -19.55
CA ASP A 176 12.37 24.04 -20.86
C ASP A 176 13.38 23.90 -22.00
N ARG A 177 14.49 24.66 -21.96
CA ARG A 177 15.54 24.54 -22.98
C ARG A 177 16.22 23.18 -22.96
N ILE A 178 16.41 22.59 -21.79
CA ILE A 178 17.00 21.25 -21.64
C ILE A 178 16.02 20.19 -22.14
N VAL A 179 14.76 20.29 -21.75
CA VAL A 179 13.66 19.39 -22.17
C VAL A 179 13.48 19.40 -23.68
N HIS A 180 13.42 20.58 -24.31
CA HIS A 180 13.34 20.69 -25.76
C HIS A 180 14.57 20.12 -26.48
N ARG A 181 15.77 20.29 -25.91
CA ARG A 181 16.98 19.67 -26.46
C ARG A 181 16.94 18.15 -26.35
N LEU A 182 16.56 17.62 -25.19
CA LEU A 182 16.41 16.19 -24.97
C LEU A 182 15.40 15.60 -25.96
N HIS A 183 14.25 16.26 -26.15
CA HIS A 183 13.24 15.82 -27.10
C HIS A 183 13.74 15.89 -28.56
N ALA A 184 14.50 16.92 -28.94
CA ALA A 184 15.08 17.01 -30.28
C ALA A 184 16.12 15.90 -30.55
N GLU A 185 16.86 15.46 -29.54
CA GLU A 185 17.90 14.43 -29.65
C GLU A 185 17.33 13.00 -29.54
N ALA A 186 16.36 12.77 -28.65
CA ALA A 186 15.87 11.45 -28.26
C ALA A 186 14.39 11.19 -28.62
N GLY A 187 13.68 12.17 -29.17
CA GLY A 187 12.25 12.06 -29.46
C GLY A 187 11.44 11.77 -28.19
N ALA A 188 10.46 10.87 -28.28
CA ALA A 188 9.72 10.39 -27.11
C ALA A 188 10.45 9.28 -26.33
N ALA A 189 11.47 8.65 -26.94
CA ALA A 189 12.28 7.62 -26.27
C ALA A 189 13.09 8.16 -25.09
N GLY A 190 13.21 9.49 -24.95
CA GLY A 190 13.78 10.14 -23.76
C GLY A 190 12.89 10.09 -22.51
N PHE A 191 11.62 9.69 -22.61
CA PHE A 191 10.69 9.71 -21.46
C PHE A 191 11.08 8.71 -20.38
N ASP A 192 11.23 7.42 -20.70
CA ASP A 192 11.43 6.39 -19.66
C ASP A 192 12.76 6.56 -18.94
N PRO A 193 13.89 6.80 -19.64
CA PRO A 193 15.14 7.09 -18.97
C PRO A 193 15.06 8.32 -18.05
N LEU A 194 14.27 9.35 -18.43
CA LEU A 194 14.04 10.52 -17.58
C LEU A 194 13.10 10.20 -16.41
N TYR A 195 12.11 9.34 -16.61
CA TYR A 195 11.21 8.85 -15.57
C TYR A 195 11.97 8.02 -14.52
N ASP A 196 12.82 7.09 -14.96
CA ASP A 196 13.71 6.30 -14.11
C ASP A 196 14.66 7.20 -13.33
N ALA A 197 15.23 8.21 -13.98
CA ALA A 197 16.09 9.20 -13.36
C ALA A 197 15.37 10.15 -12.39
N ALA A 198 14.03 10.23 -12.40
CA ALA A 198 13.25 10.96 -11.39
C ALA A 198 12.77 10.03 -10.26
N GLY A 199 12.43 8.77 -10.58
CA GLY A 199 11.75 7.86 -9.67
C GLY A 199 12.60 6.78 -9.00
N LEU A 200 13.61 6.21 -9.68
CA LEU A 200 14.26 4.96 -9.25
C LEU A 200 15.70 5.12 -8.75
N ASP A 201 16.46 6.09 -9.27
CA ASP A 201 17.89 6.23 -8.97
C ASP A 201 18.22 6.98 -7.66
N GLY A 202 17.25 7.09 -6.74
CA GLY A 202 17.44 7.79 -5.46
C GLY A 202 17.55 9.33 -5.57
N SER A 203 17.35 9.85 -6.77
CA SER A 203 17.18 11.27 -7.14
C SER A 203 15.79 11.82 -6.84
N LEU A 204 14.92 11.02 -6.23
CA LEU A 204 13.67 11.50 -5.64
C LEU A 204 14.00 12.75 -4.81
N ASN A 205 13.34 13.86 -5.13
CA ASN A 205 13.55 15.20 -4.56
C ASN A 205 14.64 16.06 -5.25
N GLU A 206 15.04 15.78 -6.49
CA GLU A 206 15.76 16.74 -7.33
C GLU A 206 14.74 17.59 -8.13
N PRO A 207 14.34 18.80 -7.65
CA PRO A 207 13.15 19.46 -8.18
C PRO A 207 13.29 19.91 -9.64
N ALA A 208 14.52 20.09 -10.11
CA ALA A 208 14.81 20.41 -11.51
C ALA A 208 14.60 19.19 -12.43
N VAL A 209 14.91 17.98 -11.96
CA VAL A 209 14.69 16.72 -12.70
C VAL A 209 13.20 16.38 -12.70
N ASP A 210 12.54 16.49 -11.54
CA ASP A 210 11.10 16.30 -11.42
C ASP A 210 10.32 17.26 -12.33
N LEU A 211 10.71 18.54 -12.34
CA LEU A 211 10.11 19.50 -13.25
C LEU A 211 10.39 19.14 -14.71
N ALA A 212 11.63 18.74 -15.05
CA ALA A 212 11.97 18.35 -16.42
C ALA A 212 11.12 17.18 -16.91
N LEU A 213 10.85 16.18 -16.05
CA LEU A 213 9.96 15.07 -16.37
C LEU A 213 8.55 15.56 -16.72
N LEU A 214 7.94 16.40 -15.87
CA LEU A 214 6.60 16.95 -16.11
C LEU A 214 6.53 17.76 -17.41
N ARG A 215 7.54 18.61 -17.65
CA ARG A 215 7.62 19.44 -18.86
C ARG A 215 7.83 18.59 -20.12
N PHE A 216 8.61 17.51 -20.01
CA PHE A 216 8.82 16.56 -21.11
C PHE A 216 7.54 15.78 -21.43
N SER A 217 6.83 15.29 -20.41
CA SER A 217 5.52 14.64 -20.56
C SER A 217 4.45 15.55 -21.15
N ALA A 218 4.55 16.86 -20.91
CA ALA A 218 3.63 17.86 -21.45
C ALA A 218 3.89 18.24 -22.91
N LEU A 219 5.00 17.78 -23.53
CA LEU A 219 5.25 18.01 -24.96
C LEU A 219 4.19 17.28 -25.80
N PRO A 220 3.52 17.92 -26.78
CA PRO A 220 2.36 17.33 -27.47
C PRO A 220 2.59 15.92 -28.03
N GLN A 221 3.71 15.70 -28.73
CA GLN A 221 4.04 14.38 -29.30
C GLN A 221 4.27 13.32 -28.23
N VAL A 222 4.89 13.70 -27.11
CA VAL A 222 5.14 12.79 -25.98
C VAL A 222 3.83 12.50 -25.27
N PHE A 223 3.01 13.52 -25.02
CA PHE A 223 1.73 13.40 -24.34
C PHE A 223 0.76 12.50 -25.10
N ASP A 224 0.61 12.71 -26.42
CA ASP A 224 -0.23 11.86 -27.28
C ASP A 224 0.24 10.40 -27.26
N GLN A 225 1.56 10.19 -27.28
CA GLN A 225 2.13 8.85 -27.21
C GLN A 225 1.90 8.20 -25.84
N LEU A 226 2.05 8.93 -24.75
CA LEU A 226 1.76 8.44 -23.39
C LEU A 226 0.28 8.09 -23.23
N ILE A 227 -0.65 8.90 -23.76
CA ILE A 227 -2.07 8.56 -23.78
C ILE A 227 -2.31 7.27 -24.56
N SER A 228 -1.72 7.14 -25.75
CA SER A 228 -1.89 5.93 -26.57
C SER A 228 -1.37 4.66 -25.89
N ARG A 229 -0.39 4.80 -24.97
CA ARG A 229 0.20 3.74 -24.16
C ARG A 229 -0.53 3.48 -22.84
N GLY A 230 -1.44 4.36 -22.44
CA GLY A 230 -2.09 4.30 -21.13
C GLY A 230 -1.18 4.70 -19.96
N GLU A 231 -0.21 5.57 -20.23
CA GLU A 231 0.88 5.96 -19.33
C GLU A 231 0.90 7.47 -19.03
N ALA A 232 -0.10 8.21 -19.50
CA ALA A 232 -0.15 9.67 -19.30
C ALA A 232 -0.19 10.05 -17.81
N GLY A 233 -0.71 9.15 -16.96
CA GLY A 233 -0.76 9.31 -15.52
C GLY A 233 0.57 9.12 -14.77
N LEU A 234 1.58 8.46 -15.35
CA LEU A 234 2.78 8.04 -14.59
C LEU A 234 3.52 9.23 -13.95
N ALA A 235 3.96 10.19 -14.77
CA ALA A 235 4.70 11.36 -14.32
C ALA A 235 3.93 12.24 -13.33
N PRO A 236 2.68 12.68 -13.61
CA PRO A 236 1.96 13.52 -12.66
C PRO A 236 1.64 12.78 -11.36
N MET A 237 1.26 11.50 -11.40
CA MET A 237 0.94 10.74 -10.19
C MET A 237 2.14 10.58 -9.25
N LEU A 238 3.34 10.41 -9.82
CA LEU A 238 4.60 10.38 -9.07
C LEU A 238 4.86 11.71 -8.33
N LEU A 239 4.45 12.84 -8.90
CA LEU A 239 4.90 14.18 -8.49
C LEU A 239 3.81 15.07 -7.88
N LEU A 240 2.57 14.58 -7.76
CA LEU A 240 1.47 15.31 -7.12
C LEU A 240 1.73 15.62 -5.64
N ASN A 241 2.60 14.87 -4.96
CA ASN A 241 2.99 15.08 -3.56
C ASN A 241 4.45 15.56 -3.42
N ALA A 242 5.11 15.96 -4.51
CA ALA A 242 6.51 16.37 -4.51
C ALA A 242 6.79 17.46 -3.45
N PRO A 243 7.95 17.52 -2.80
CA PRO A 243 8.21 18.52 -1.76
C PRO A 243 8.17 19.96 -2.28
N ASN A 244 8.56 20.17 -3.54
CA ASN A 244 8.63 21.49 -4.14
C ASN A 244 7.24 21.95 -4.65
N PRO A 245 6.74 23.14 -4.25
CA PRO A 245 5.42 23.62 -4.65
C PRO A 245 5.29 23.89 -6.16
N LEU A 246 6.38 24.26 -6.84
CA LEU A 246 6.37 24.48 -8.29
C LEU A 246 6.16 23.16 -9.04
N VAL A 247 6.85 22.09 -8.62
CA VAL A 247 6.69 20.75 -9.18
C VAL A 247 5.24 20.26 -8.99
N ARG A 248 4.67 20.44 -7.78
CA ARG A 248 3.27 20.10 -7.53
C ARG A 248 2.31 20.90 -8.41
N ALA A 249 2.56 22.19 -8.62
CA ALA A 249 1.75 23.04 -9.48
C ALA A 249 1.75 22.54 -10.94
N GLU A 250 2.91 22.16 -11.46
CA GLU A 250 3.04 21.61 -12.82
C GLU A 250 2.42 20.22 -12.94
N ALA A 251 2.55 19.35 -11.93
CA ALA A 251 1.87 18.06 -11.89
C ALA A 251 0.35 18.23 -11.96
N ARG A 252 -0.20 19.18 -11.19
CA ARG A 252 -1.63 19.52 -11.22
C ARG A 252 -2.08 20.09 -12.56
N ALA A 253 -1.24 20.88 -13.21
CA ALA A 253 -1.51 21.41 -14.55
C ALA A 253 -1.55 20.29 -15.60
N LEU A 254 -0.63 19.32 -15.51
CA LEU A 254 -0.61 18.15 -16.40
C LEU A 254 -1.84 17.26 -16.21
N VAL A 255 -2.26 16.97 -14.97
CA VAL A 255 -3.53 16.27 -14.70
C VAL A 255 -4.72 17.03 -15.27
N SER A 256 -4.73 18.36 -15.14
CA SER A 256 -5.77 19.19 -15.75
C SER A 256 -5.82 19.00 -17.27
N GLY A 257 -4.67 18.97 -17.94
CA GLY A 257 -4.55 18.67 -19.36
C GLY A 257 -5.03 17.28 -19.73
N MET A 258 -4.79 16.27 -18.90
CA MET A 258 -5.31 14.91 -19.09
C MET A 258 -6.85 14.85 -19.03
N ILE A 259 -7.46 15.59 -18.09
CA ILE A 259 -8.91 15.70 -18.01
C ILE A 259 -9.46 16.38 -19.27
N ASP A 260 -8.81 17.43 -19.74
CA ASP A 260 -9.22 18.15 -20.96
C ASP A 260 -9.05 17.29 -22.22
N ALA A 261 -8.03 16.42 -22.26
CA ALA A 261 -7.82 15.44 -23.32
C ALA A 261 -8.72 14.18 -23.19
N ALA A 262 -9.63 14.14 -22.19
CA ALA A 262 -10.52 13.01 -21.92
C ALA A 262 -9.79 11.66 -21.80
N VAL A 263 -8.61 11.67 -21.17
CA VAL A 263 -7.85 10.46 -20.87
C VAL A 263 -8.69 9.51 -19.99
N PRO A 264 -8.59 8.17 -20.18
CA PRO A 264 -9.31 7.21 -19.35
C PRO A 264 -9.21 7.49 -17.85
N VAL A 265 -10.34 7.32 -17.14
CA VAL A 265 -10.42 7.57 -15.69
C VAL A 265 -9.40 6.75 -14.90
N THR A 266 -8.98 5.59 -15.42
CA THR A 266 -7.94 4.73 -14.84
C THR A 266 -6.55 5.36 -14.79
N GLU A 267 -6.30 6.39 -15.61
CA GLU A 267 -5.03 7.13 -15.61
C GLU A 267 -5.13 8.44 -14.80
N LEU A 268 -6.33 8.82 -14.36
CA LEU A 268 -6.52 10.00 -13.53
C LEU A 268 -6.26 9.68 -12.04
N PRO A 269 -5.90 10.68 -11.23
CA PRO A 269 -5.67 10.47 -9.80
C PRO A 269 -6.92 10.01 -9.05
N ASP A 270 -6.72 9.08 -8.10
CA ASP A 270 -7.79 8.64 -7.21
C ASP A 270 -8.37 9.84 -6.42
N PRO A 271 -9.70 10.03 -6.42
CA PRO A 271 -10.37 11.01 -5.57
C PRO A 271 -10.00 10.93 -4.07
N ALA A 272 -9.64 9.77 -3.54
CA ALA A 272 -9.13 9.62 -2.18
C ALA A 272 -7.77 10.30 -2.00
N LEU A 273 -6.82 10.03 -2.91
CA LEU A 273 -5.51 10.68 -2.92
C LEU A 273 -5.64 12.20 -3.03
N LEU A 274 -6.50 12.70 -3.91
CA LEU A 274 -6.70 14.15 -4.06
C LEU A 274 -7.27 14.81 -2.79
N ARG A 275 -8.11 14.10 -2.02
CA ARG A 275 -8.61 14.59 -0.72
C ARG A 275 -7.51 14.65 0.32
N GLU A 276 -6.65 13.64 0.38
CA GLU A 276 -5.49 13.64 1.27
C GLU A 276 -4.54 14.80 0.93
N LEU A 277 -4.24 14.99 -0.35
CA LEU A 277 -3.38 16.08 -0.83
C LEU A 277 -4.00 17.47 -0.58
N ALA A 278 -5.32 17.61 -0.69
CA ALA A 278 -6.01 18.85 -0.33
C ALA A 278 -5.89 19.18 1.17
N GLY A 279 -5.85 18.15 2.03
CA GLY A 279 -5.60 18.30 3.46
C GLY A 279 -4.14 18.64 3.76
N ALA A 280 -3.19 17.98 3.09
CA ALA A 280 -1.75 18.19 3.29
C ALA A 280 -1.24 19.54 2.74
N PHE A 281 -1.81 20.01 1.62
CA PHE A 281 -1.40 21.23 0.91
C PHE A 281 -2.60 22.16 0.67
N PRO A 282 -3.14 22.78 1.73
CA PRO A 282 -4.34 23.60 1.64
C PRO A 282 -4.11 24.81 0.73
N GLY A 283 -5.10 25.11 -0.14
CA GLY A 283 -5.07 26.26 -1.04
C GLY A 283 -4.33 26.05 -2.37
N GLU A 284 -3.66 24.91 -2.57
CA GLU A 284 -2.90 24.65 -3.79
C GLU A 284 -3.75 24.24 -5.01
N GLY A 285 -5.03 23.95 -4.81
CA GLY A 285 -5.99 23.66 -5.89
C GLY A 285 -6.38 22.18 -6.07
N TYR A 286 -5.97 21.28 -5.18
CA TYR A 286 -6.37 19.87 -5.21
C TYR A 286 -7.90 19.67 -5.13
N ASN A 287 -8.62 20.51 -4.37
CA ASN A 287 -10.08 20.48 -4.33
C ASN A 287 -10.72 20.77 -5.70
N ARG A 288 -10.10 21.63 -6.52
CA ARG A 288 -10.56 21.94 -7.87
C ARG A 288 -10.34 20.74 -8.80
N LEU A 289 -9.18 20.11 -8.71
CA LEU A 289 -8.88 18.87 -9.45
C LEU A 289 -9.83 17.75 -9.08
N LEU A 290 -10.09 17.54 -7.78
CA LEU A 290 -11.04 16.55 -7.29
C LEU A 290 -12.43 16.72 -7.92
N ALA A 291 -12.94 17.95 -7.97
CA ALA A 291 -14.22 18.25 -8.61
C ALA A 291 -14.19 17.92 -10.11
N ARG A 292 -13.09 18.24 -10.82
CA ARG A 292 -12.95 17.94 -12.25
C ARG A 292 -12.88 16.44 -12.53
N CYS A 293 -12.14 15.67 -11.73
CA CYS A 293 -12.06 14.21 -11.87
C CYS A 293 -13.41 13.54 -11.59
N ALA A 294 -14.17 14.02 -10.60
CA ALA A 294 -15.48 13.47 -10.25
C ALA A 294 -16.55 13.67 -11.34
N HIS A 295 -16.39 14.69 -12.18
CA HIS A 295 -17.31 15.01 -13.27
C HIS A 295 -16.83 14.52 -14.64
N GLY A 296 -15.81 13.64 -14.68
CA GLY A 296 -15.02 13.18 -15.83
C GLY A 296 -15.77 12.94 -17.15
N GLY A 297 -16.11 14.02 -17.81
CA GLY A 297 -16.63 14.10 -19.17
C GLY A 297 -16.36 15.51 -19.70
N PRO A 298 -16.18 15.68 -21.02
CA PRO A 298 -15.90 16.98 -21.61
C PRO A 298 -16.96 17.97 -21.13
N ALA A 299 -16.53 19.14 -20.65
CA ALA A 299 -17.43 20.22 -20.33
C ALA A 299 -18.38 20.40 -21.52
N ARG A 300 -19.68 20.17 -21.32
CA ARG A 300 -20.68 20.58 -22.31
C ARG A 300 -20.50 22.09 -22.44
N ILE A 301 -19.87 22.49 -23.54
CA ILE A 301 -19.91 23.86 -24.01
C ILE A 301 -21.39 24.08 -24.34
N GLU A 302 -22.12 24.70 -23.41
CA GLU A 302 -23.42 25.28 -23.75
C GLU A 302 -23.15 26.36 -24.80
N ALA A 303 -23.71 26.13 -26.00
CA ALA A 303 -23.64 27.03 -27.14
C ALA A 303 -24.48 28.29 -26.94
#